data_AF-A0A816F5R3-F1
#
_entry.id   AF-A0A816F5R3-F1
#
_cell.length_a   1.000
_cell.length_b   1.000
_cell.length_c   1.000
_cell.angle_alpha   90.00
_cell.angle_beta   90.00
_cell.angle_gamma   90.00
#
_symmetry.space_group_name_H-M   'P 1'
#
loop_
_entity.id
_entity.type
_entity.pdbx_description
1 polymer ?
#
loop_
_entity_poly.entity_id
_entity_poly.type
_entity_poly.pdbx_seq_one_letter_code
_entity_poly.pdbx_strand_id
1 'polypeptide(L)'
;GSIRLNQSTSVDKEEDAVSIELREAVALTFAVRYLNMFCKASPLSNQVNLSMSEDTPLMCEFKVGDMGHIRFYLAPKIEDAEN
;
A
#
# COMPACT_ATOMS: atom_id res chain seq x y z
N GLY A 1 8.43 -9.30 12.25
CA GLY A 1 7.27 -10.08 11.79
C GLY A 1 7.28 -10.10 10.28
N SER A 2 6.84 -11.19 9.65
CA SER A 2 6.71 -11.30 8.19
C SER A 2 5.24 -11.50 7.85
N ILE A 3 4.74 -10.74 6.87
CA ILE A 3 3.38 -10.85 6.35
C ILE A 3 3.51 -11.18 4.87
N ARG A 4 2.82 -12.24 4.43
CA ARG A 4 2.71 -12.61 3.02
C ARG A 4 1.24 -12.53 2.64
N LEU A 5 0.93 -11.68 1.67
CA LEU A 5 -0.39 -11.57 1.09
C LEU A 5 -0.39 -12.27 -0.27
N ASN A 6 -1.35 -13.16 -0.47
CA ASN A 6 -1.60 -13.80 -1.76
C ASN A 6 -2.90 -13.23 -2.32
N GLN A 7 -3.02 -13.14 -3.64
CA GLN A 7 -4.26 -12.70 -4.27
C GLN A 7 -5.41 -13.64 -3.90
N SER A 8 -6.53 -13.08 -3.46
CA SER A 8 -7.70 -13.82 -2.98
C SER A 8 -8.99 -13.18 -3.47
N THR A 9 -9.42 -13.56 -4.68
CA THR A 9 -10.65 -13.06 -5.31
C THR A 9 -11.90 -13.86 -4.95
N SER A 10 -11.78 -15.07 -4.40
CA SER A 10 -12.90 -15.91 -3.97
C SER A 10 -13.15 -15.78 -2.46
N VAL A 11 -13.56 -14.59 -2.02
CA VAL A 11 -13.96 -14.33 -0.63
C VAL A 11 -15.45 -13.99 -0.59
N ASP A 12 -16.13 -14.41 0.47
CA ASP A 12 -17.59 -14.20 0.63
C ASP A 12 -17.96 -12.71 0.73
N LYS A 13 -17.00 -11.86 1.10
CA LYS A 13 -17.13 -10.41 1.16
C LYS A 13 -16.05 -9.77 0.31
N GLU A 14 -16.45 -9.01 -0.71
CA GLU A 14 -15.52 -8.28 -1.60
C GLU A 14 -14.59 -7.33 -0.82
N GLU A 15 -15.04 -6.83 0.33
CA GLU A 15 -14.28 -5.96 1.23
C GLU A 15 -13.02 -6.64 1.80
N ASP A 16 -13.05 -7.97 1.94
CA ASP A 16 -11.94 -8.78 2.46
C ASP A 16 -11.01 -9.30 1.33
N ALA A 17 -11.32 -8.98 0.07
CA ALA A 17 -10.57 -9.47 -1.09
C ALA A 17 -9.22 -8.77 -1.21
N VAL A 18 -8.18 -9.53 -1.53
CA VAL A 18 -6.85 -8.99 -1.87
C VAL A 18 -6.67 -9.09 -3.37
N SER A 19 -6.62 -7.94 -4.05
CA SER A 19 -6.31 -7.84 -5.46
C SER A 19 -4.85 -7.40 -5.65
N ILE A 20 -4.13 -8.07 -6.56
CA ILE A 20 -2.74 -7.75 -6.89
C ILE A 20 -2.66 -7.62 -8.42
N GLU A 21 -2.38 -6.41 -8.90
CA GLU A 21 -2.01 -6.16 -10.31
C GLU A 21 -0.48 -6.00 -10.36
N LEU A 22 0.22 -6.99 -10.92
CA LEU A 22 1.66 -6.99 -11.05
C LEU A 22 2.05 -6.85 -12.52
N ARG A 23 2.74 -5.76 -12.86
CA ARG A 23 3.34 -5.56 -14.20
C ARG A 23 4.80 -5.97 -14.19
N GLU A 24 5.54 -5.48 -13.21
CA GLU A 24 6.95 -5.75 -13.01
C GLU A 24 7.19 -6.02 -11.51
N ALA A 25 8.14 -6.92 -11.22
CA ALA A 25 8.52 -7.21 -9.85
C ALA A 25 9.29 -6.02 -9.25
N VAL A 26 8.95 -5.64 -8.02
CA VAL A 26 9.60 -4.52 -7.32
C VAL A 26 9.98 -4.93 -5.90
N ALA A 27 11.10 -4.42 -5.40
CA ALA A 27 11.56 -4.61 -4.03
C ALA A 27 11.93 -3.26 -3.41
N LEU A 28 11.10 -2.78 -2.48
CA LEU A 28 11.22 -1.44 -1.91
C LEU A 28 11.27 -1.49 -0.38
N THR A 29 12.18 -0.74 0.21
CA THR A 29 12.31 -0.60 1.67
C THR A 29 11.68 0.70 2.14
N PHE A 30 10.84 0.66 3.17
CA PHE A 30 10.19 1.86 3.73
C PHE A 30 10.36 1.96 5.25
N ALA A 31 10.34 3.19 5.77
CA ALA A 31 10.27 3.41 7.21
C ALA A 31 8.86 3.10 7.74
N VAL A 32 8.75 1.99 8.48
CA VAL A 32 7.50 1.52 9.12
C VAL A 32 6.80 2.59 9.95
N ARG A 33 7.55 3.52 10.54
CA ARG A 33 6.99 4.66 11.29
C ARG A 33 5.95 5.44 10.47
N TYR A 34 6.20 5.69 9.18
CA TYR A 34 5.27 6.42 8.33
C TYR A 34 4.08 5.56 7.90
N LEU A 35 4.29 4.27 7.62
CA LEU A 35 3.19 3.34 7.34
C LEU A 35 2.19 3.28 8.52
N ASN A 36 2.69 3.22 9.76
CA ASN A 36 1.87 3.30 10.96
C ASN A 36 1.11 4.64 11.09
N MET A 37 1.67 5.74 10.61
CA MET A 37 0.96 7.02 10.57
C MET A 37 -0.18 6.99 9.53
N PHE A 38 0.04 6.36 8.38
CA PHE A 38 -0.99 6.24 7.34
C PHE A 38 -2.17 5.38 7.79
N CYS A 39 -1.93 4.34 8.60
CA CYS A 39 -3.00 3.51 9.20
C CYS A 39 -3.98 4.31 10.09
N LYS A 40 -3.66 5.55 10.49
CA LYS A 40 -4.64 6.41 11.17
C LYS A 40 -5.84 6.79 10.29
N ALA A 41 -5.70 6.69 8.96
CA ALA A 41 -6.77 6.92 8.01
C ALA A 41 -7.67 5.68 7.79
N SER A 42 -7.33 4.52 8.37
CA SER A 42 -8.12 3.28 8.25
C SER A 42 -9.61 3.42 8.59
N PRO A 43 -10.06 4.27 9.56
CA PRO A 43 -11.49 4.45 9.80
C PRO A 43 -12.28 5.07 8.64
N LEU A 44 -11.61 5.62 7.63
CA LEU A 44 -12.26 6.27 6.48
C LEU A 44 -12.59 5.30 5.34
N SER A 45 -11.95 4.13 5.31
CA SER A 45 -12.07 3.15 4.22
C SER A 45 -11.77 1.75 4.73
N ASN A 46 -12.63 0.78 4.42
CA ASN A 46 -12.41 -0.62 4.76
C ASN A 46 -11.23 -1.24 3.99
N GLN A 47 -10.84 -0.61 2.86
CA GLN A 47 -9.73 -1.03 2.02
C GLN A 47 -8.71 0.08 1.81
N VAL A 48 -7.46 -0.31 1.55
CA VAL A 48 -6.36 0.58 1.17
C VAL A 48 -5.79 0.13 -0.17
N ASN A 49 -5.54 1.09 -1.05
CA ASN A 49 -4.85 0.84 -2.32
C ASN A 49 -3.37 1.24 -2.17
N LEU A 50 -2.48 0.30 -2.48
CA LEU A 50 -1.04 0.52 -2.48
C LEU A 50 -0.54 0.48 -3.92
N SER A 51 0.09 1.56 -4.39
CA SER A 51 0.78 1.60 -5.68
C SER A 51 2.27 1.77 -5.45
N MET A 52 3.04 0.85 -6.02
CA MET A 52 4.47 0.70 -5.82
C MET A 52 5.18 0.70 -7.16
N SER A 53 6.27 1.47 -7.26
CA SER A 53 7.15 1.54 -8.42
C SER A 53 8.53 1.98 -7.95
N GLU A 54 9.59 1.59 -8.66
CA GLU A 54 10.97 1.99 -8.32
C GLU A 54 11.22 3.49 -8.60
N ASP A 55 10.54 4.05 -9.59
CA ASP A 55 10.74 5.44 -10.03
C ASP A 55 9.89 6.46 -9.27
N THR A 56 8.89 6.00 -8.50
CA THR A 56 7.94 6.88 -7.84
C THR A 56 7.73 6.51 -6.38
N PRO A 57 7.39 7.48 -5.50
CA PRO A 57 7.03 7.18 -4.11
C PRO A 57 5.91 6.14 -4.01
N LEU A 58 5.91 5.34 -2.94
CA LEU A 58 4.76 4.55 -2.55
C LEU A 58 3.55 5.47 -2.38
N MET A 59 2.48 5.16 -3.10
CA MET A 59 1.19 5.82 -2.96
C MET A 59 0.25 4.93 -2.16
N CYS A 60 -0.28 5.47 -1.08
CA CYS A 60 -1.25 4.82 -0.20
C CYS A 60 -2.56 5.61 -0.24
N GLU A 61 -3.60 5.02 -0.82
CA GLU A 61 -4.90 5.67 -1.02
C GLU A 61 -5.99 5.04 -0.15
N PHE A 62 -6.72 5.90 0.55
CA PHE A 62 -7.96 5.58 1.26
C PHE A 62 -9.10 6.32 0.58
N LYS A 63 -10.11 5.59 0.10
CA LYS A 63 -11.30 6.18 -0.52
C LYS A 63 -12.28 6.64 0.57
N VAL A 64 -12.80 7.85 0.45
CA VAL A 64 -13.72 8.44 1.44
C VAL A 64 -15.12 8.47 0.83
N GLY A 65 -15.79 7.32 0.79
CA GLY A 65 -17.07 7.14 0.10
C GLY A 65 -17.04 7.74 -1.31
N ASP A 66 -18.08 8.51 -1.66
CA ASP A 66 -18.18 9.23 -2.94
C ASP A 66 -17.59 10.65 -2.90
N MET A 67 -17.06 11.10 -1.76
CA MET A 67 -16.52 12.46 -1.61
C MET A 67 -15.11 12.63 -2.19
N GLY A 68 -14.32 11.55 -2.27
CA GLY A 68 -12.97 11.60 -2.81
C GLY A 68 -12.02 10.58 -2.19
N HIS A 69 -10.76 10.97 -2.04
CA HIS A 69 -9.71 10.11 -1.51
C HIS A 69 -8.66 10.89 -0.71
N ILE A 70 -8.01 10.21 0.23
CA ILE A 70 -6.79 10.67 0.88
C ILE A 70 -5.63 9.85 0.34
N ARG A 71 -4.59 10.52 -0.16
CA ARG A 71 -3.38 9.90 -0.69
C ARG A 71 -2.17 10.32 0.11
N PHE A 72 -1.45 9.34 0.64
CA PHE A 72 -0.14 9.53 1.23
C PHE A 72 0.94 9.07 0.26
N TYR A 73 2.02 9.85 0.20
CA TYR A 73 3.18 9.54 -0.62
C TYR A 73 4.39 9.35 0.28
N LEU A 74 5.08 8.23 0.12
CA LEU A 74 6.28 7.92 0.89
C LEU A 74 7.39 7.49 -0.05
N ALA A 75 8.47 8.26 -0.09
CA ALA A 75 9.65 7.86 -0.83
C ALA A 75 10.23 6.56 -0.24
N PRO A 76 10.67 5.61 -1.08
CA PRO A 76 11.42 4.46 -0.59
C PRO A 76 12.70 4.95 0.08
N LYS A 77 13.15 4.19 1.07
CA LYS A 77 14.51 4.35 1.58
C LYS A 77 15.45 3.93 0.45
N ILE A 78 16.33 4.85 0.08
CA ILE A 78 17.53 4.51 -0.64
C ILE A 78 18.40 3.82 0.39
N GLU A 79 18.60 2.51 0.26
CA GLU A 79 19.80 1.92 0.82
C GLU A 79 20.91 2.52 -0.04
N ASP A 80 21.72 3.41 0.54
CA ASP A 80 22.97 3.79 -0.10
C ASP A 80 23.63 2.47 -0.50
N ALA A 81 23.85 2.28 -1.80
CA ALA A 81 24.63 1.18 -2.30
C ALA A 81 26.07 1.37 -1.77
N GLU A 82 26.29 1.01 -0.51
CA GLU A 82 27.62 0.90 0.07
C GLU A 82 28.26 -0.36 -0.53
N ASN A 83 28.90 -0.14 -1.69
CA ASN A 83 29.94 -0.94 -2.36
C ASN A 83 29.65 -2.39 -2.75
#